data_AF-A0A6I9PYE4-F1
#
_entry.id   AF-A0A6I9PYE4-F1
#
_cell.length_a   1.000
_cell.length_b   1.000
_cell.length_c   1.000
_cell.angle_alpha   90.00
_cell.angle_beta   90.00
_cell.angle_gamma   90.00
#
_symmetry.space_group_name_H-M   'P 1'
#
loop_
_entity.id
_entity.type
_entity.pdbx_description
1 polymer ?
#
loop_
_entity_poly.entity_id
_entity_poly.type
_entity_poly.pdbx_seq_one_letter_code
_entity_poly.pdbx_strand_id
1 'polypeptide(L)'
;MRQLDKCKAQSGDKSQSQMSFRRSCPGLSSQFYFPDIKGIFVHPFLAERIISMLNYFLQHLVGPKMGALKVKDFSEFDFKPQQLVSDICTIYLNLGDEENFCATVPKDGRSYSAALFSQTVRVLKKINKPGDMIVAFGLLADKIKPHADRQQQEEETYADAPDEFLDPIMSTLMLDPVLLPSSSVTVDRSTIARHLLSDQTDPFNRSPLTMDQIRPNEELKQQILQWLDKHKLERQQLGPSG
;
A
#
# COMPACT_ATOMS: atom_id res chain seq x y z
N MET A 1 25.36 46.19 30.88
CA MET A 1 26.42 45.70 29.97
C MET A 1 26.86 44.34 30.49
N ARG A 2 26.55 43.27 29.74
CA ARG A 2 27.22 41.94 29.72
C ARG A 2 27.22 41.13 31.04
N GLN A 3 26.42 40.07 31.11
CA GLN A 3 26.78 38.68 30.75
C GLN A 3 27.74 38.04 31.78
N LEU A 4 27.30 36.95 32.42
CA LEU A 4 27.84 35.59 32.28
C LEU A 4 27.57 34.72 33.53
N ASP A 5 27.27 33.46 33.24
CA ASP A 5 27.46 32.28 34.08
C ASP A 5 26.51 32.03 35.27
N LYS A 6 25.55 31.13 35.03
CA LYS A 6 25.65 29.73 35.50
C LYS A 6 24.45 28.91 35.00
N CYS A 7 24.59 28.31 33.83
CA CYS A 7 23.78 27.16 33.41
C CYS A 7 24.69 25.93 33.38
N LYS A 8 24.72 25.17 34.48
CA LYS A 8 25.11 23.76 34.47
C LYS A 8 24.24 22.96 35.43
N ALA A 9 23.55 21.99 34.83
CA ALA A 9 23.06 20.73 35.34
C ALA A 9 22.04 20.76 36.50
N GLN A 10 20.82 20.31 36.21
CA GLN A 10 20.37 19.01 36.72
C GLN A 10 19.20 18.46 35.90
N SER A 11 19.37 17.20 35.53
CA SER A 11 18.44 16.26 34.92
C SER A 11 17.10 16.21 35.68
N GLY A 12 16.01 16.52 34.99
CA GLY A 12 14.64 16.34 35.46
C GLY A 12 13.80 15.62 34.41
N ASP A 13 13.55 14.35 34.68
CA ASP A 13 12.56 13.42 34.14
C ASP A 13 11.51 14.00 33.15
N LYS A 14 11.58 13.57 31.87
CA LYS A 14 10.63 13.93 30.80
C LYS A 14 9.17 13.51 31.10
N SER A 15 8.96 12.72 32.15
CA SER A 15 7.65 12.28 32.63
C SER A 15 6.85 13.39 33.34
N GLN A 16 7.51 14.41 33.90
CA GLN A 16 6.82 15.47 34.64
C GLN A 16 6.27 16.60 33.76
N SER A 17 6.87 16.84 32.59
CA SER A 17 6.41 17.89 31.68
C SER A 17 5.06 17.56 31.02
N GLN A 18 4.77 16.27 30.79
CA GLN A 18 3.47 15.84 30.25
C GLN A 18 2.31 15.94 31.26
N MET A 19 2.59 15.92 32.57
CA MET A 19 1.55 16.06 33.59
C MET A 19 1.18 17.52 33.89
N SER A 20 2.01 18.50 33.51
CA SER A 20 1.73 19.91 33.78
C SER A 20 0.82 20.58 32.74
N PHE A 21 0.65 20.01 31.55
CA PHE A 21 -0.28 20.56 30.55
C PHE A 21 -1.75 20.21 30.83
N ARG A 22 -2.01 19.25 31.73
CA ARG A 22 -3.35 18.73 32.04
C ARG A 22 -4.15 19.59 33.03
N ARG A 23 -3.61 20.70 33.53
CA ARG A 23 -4.21 21.48 34.63
C ARG A 23 -4.76 22.87 34.28
N SER A 24 -4.67 23.34 33.03
CA SER A 24 -5.09 24.73 32.71
C SER A 24 -6.47 24.94 32.07
N CYS A 25 -7.26 23.90 31.76
CA CYS A 25 -8.56 24.09 31.10
C CYS A 25 -9.65 23.14 31.64
N PRO A 26 -10.36 23.49 32.72
CA PRO A 26 -11.46 22.69 33.27
C PRO A 26 -12.75 22.95 32.48
N GLY A 27 -12.76 22.63 31.19
CA GLY A 27 -13.92 22.88 30.31
C GLY A 27 -13.93 22.21 28.94
N LEU A 28 -12.88 21.51 28.51
CA LEU A 28 -12.96 20.66 27.33
C LEU A 28 -13.31 19.23 27.75
N SER A 29 -14.60 18.91 27.65
CA SER A 29 -15.10 17.54 27.64
C SER A 29 -14.36 16.70 26.58
N SER A 30 -14.02 15.49 26.97
CA SER A 30 -13.20 14.50 26.28
C SER A 30 -13.80 13.98 24.96
N GLN A 31 -13.83 14.81 23.91
CA GLN A 31 -14.26 14.37 22.56
C GLN A 31 -13.30 14.78 21.43
N PHE A 32 -12.01 14.96 21.72
CA PHE A 32 -10.99 14.81 20.68
C PHE A 32 -10.58 13.33 20.61
N TYR A 33 -11.38 12.53 19.91
CA TYR A 33 -10.91 11.27 19.33
C TYR A 33 -9.87 11.67 18.27
N PHE A 34 -8.58 11.61 18.62
CA PHE A 34 -7.60 11.42 17.56
C PHE A 34 -7.91 10.04 16.97
N PRO A 35 -8.32 9.92 15.69
CA PRO A 35 -8.42 8.60 15.08
C PRO A 35 -7.09 7.89 15.29
N ASP A 36 -7.14 6.60 15.61
CA ASP A 36 -5.93 5.77 15.73
C ASP A 36 -5.06 6.05 14.51
N ILE A 37 -3.83 6.49 14.74
CA ILE A 37 -2.90 6.88 13.67
C ILE A 37 -2.77 5.74 12.66
N LYS A 38 -2.83 4.48 13.12
CA LYS A 38 -2.84 3.29 12.26
C LYS A 38 -3.99 3.30 11.24
N GLY A 39 -5.18 3.71 11.66
CA GLY A 39 -6.38 3.81 10.83
C GLY A 39 -6.22 4.70 9.60
N ILE A 40 -5.38 5.74 9.69
CA ILE A 40 -5.08 6.64 8.56
C ILE A 40 -4.22 5.93 7.53
N PHE A 41 -3.19 5.20 7.98
CA PHE A 41 -2.23 4.51 7.11
C PHE A 41 -2.82 3.27 6.42
N VAL A 42 -3.90 2.70 6.95
CA VAL A 42 -4.62 1.57 6.35
C VAL A 42 -5.85 1.98 5.54
N HIS A 43 -6.11 3.28 5.41
CA HIS A 43 -7.15 3.76 4.51
C HIS A 43 -6.81 3.37 3.06
N PRO A 44 -7.74 2.78 2.29
CA PRO A 44 -7.43 2.13 1.00
C PRO A 44 -6.56 2.97 0.04
N PHE A 45 -6.89 4.25 -0.14
CA PHE A 45 -6.14 5.15 -1.01
C PHE A 45 -4.73 5.48 -0.53
N LEU A 46 -4.52 5.57 0.79
CA LEU A 46 -3.21 5.87 1.37
C LEU A 46 -2.35 4.60 1.45
N ALA A 47 -2.97 3.50 1.86
CA ALA A 47 -2.33 2.20 2.00
C ALA A 47 -1.62 1.78 0.72
N GLU A 48 -2.29 1.83 -0.43
CA GLU A 48 -1.69 1.48 -1.73
C GLU A 48 -0.41 2.28 -2.02
N ARG A 49 -0.45 3.61 -1.83
CA ARG A 49 0.71 4.47 -2.13
C ARG A 49 1.88 4.22 -1.19
N ILE A 50 1.58 4.05 0.10
CA ILE A 50 2.60 3.79 1.12
C ILE A 50 3.22 2.42 0.90
N ILE A 51 2.41 1.41 0.64
CA ILE A 51 2.85 0.04 0.34
C ILE A 51 3.74 0.03 -0.89
N SER A 52 3.32 0.63 -2.01
CA SER A 52 4.16 0.68 -3.21
C SER A 52 5.51 1.37 -2.94
N MET A 53 5.51 2.45 -2.14
CA MET A 53 6.76 3.10 -1.73
C MET A 53 7.64 2.19 -0.86
N LEU A 54 7.06 1.50 0.13
CA LEU A 54 7.79 0.60 1.02
C LEU A 54 8.34 -0.61 0.28
N ASN A 55 7.53 -1.26 -0.55
CA ASN A 55 7.95 -2.37 -1.42
C ASN A 55 9.07 -1.95 -2.36
N TYR A 56 8.94 -0.78 -3.00
CA TYR A 56 9.97 -0.24 -3.89
C TYR A 56 11.31 -0.09 -3.16
N PHE A 57 11.33 0.61 -2.02
CA PHE A 57 12.58 0.78 -1.27
C PHE A 57 13.12 -0.55 -0.76
N LEU A 58 12.26 -1.42 -0.24
CA LEU A 58 12.68 -2.73 0.24
C LEU A 58 13.31 -3.55 -0.89
N GLN A 59 12.71 -3.57 -2.09
CA GLN A 59 13.27 -4.25 -3.26
C GLN A 59 14.66 -3.74 -3.65
N HIS A 60 14.89 -2.43 -3.56
CA HIS A 60 16.21 -1.83 -3.84
C HIS A 60 17.23 -2.09 -2.72
N LEU A 61 16.76 -2.32 -1.49
CA LEU A 61 17.58 -2.54 -0.30
C LEU A 61 17.80 -4.02 0.08
N VAL A 62 17.10 -4.96 -0.54
CA VAL A 62 17.29 -6.40 -0.25
C VAL A 62 17.47 -7.24 -1.51
N GLY A 63 17.09 -6.71 -2.67
CA GLY A 63 17.14 -7.39 -3.94
C GLY A 63 18.51 -7.38 -4.61
N PRO A 64 18.64 -8.01 -5.79
CA PRO A 64 19.91 -8.11 -6.53
C PRO A 64 20.44 -6.74 -6.97
N LYS A 65 19.57 -5.72 -7.01
CA LYS A 65 19.90 -4.32 -7.35
C LYS A 65 20.54 -3.53 -6.20
N MET A 66 20.81 -4.14 -5.05
CA MET A 66 21.52 -3.52 -3.92
C MET A 66 22.83 -2.82 -4.33
N GLY A 67 23.52 -3.33 -5.34
CA GLY A 67 24.75 -2.73 -5.87
C GLY A 67 24.56 -1.48 -6.75
N ALA A 68 23.33 -1.16 -7.17
CA ALA A 68 23.02 -0.02 -8.03
C ALA A 68 22.97 1.30 -7.24
N LEU A 69 22.76 1.24 -5.91
CA LEU A 69 22.83 2.40 -5.01
C LEU A 69 24.27 2.77 -4.62
N LYS A 70 25.26 2.46 -5.48
CA LYS A 70 26.64 2.90 -5.31
C LYS A 70 26.76 4.37 -5.71
N VAL A 71 26.38 5.26 -4.80
CA VAL A 71 26.72 6.67 -4.89
C VAL A 71 28.23 6.80 -4.66
N LYS A 72 28.89 7.60 -5.50
CA LYS A 72 30.37 7.71 -5.52
C LYS A 72 30.97 8.24 -4.21
N ASP A 73 30.18 8.94 -3.39
CA ASP A 73 30.56 9.41 -2.06
C ASP A 73 29.45 9.18 -1.04
N PHE A 74 29.53 8.06 -0.30
CA PHE A 74 28.68 7.81 0.88
C PHE A 74 28.99 8.77 2.04
N SER A 75 30.09 9.51 1.99
CA SER A 75 30.48 10.47 3.04
C SER A 75 29.70 11.78 3.00
N GLU A 76 29.06 12.13 1.87
CA GLU A 76 28.24 13.36 1.75
C GLU A 76 26.79 13.17 2.19
N PHE A 77 26.31 11.92 2.22
CA PHE A 77 24.94 11.59 2.55
C PHE A 77 24.96 10.63 3.74
N ASP A 78 24.40 11.00 4.90
CA ASP A 78 24.29 10.14 6.11
C ASP A 78 23.33 8.95 5.89
N PHE A 79 23.51 8.24 4.78
CA PHE A 79 22.64 7.18 4.30
C PHE A 79 23.04 5.85 4.96
N LYS A 80 22.14 5.34 5.81
CA LYS A 80 22.33 4.11 6.59
C LYS A 80 21.37 3.03 6.07
N PRO A 81 21.72 2.29 5.00
CA PRO A 81 20.80 1.34 4.35
C PRO A 81 20.33 0.24 5.30
N GLN A 82 21.18 -0.22 6.20
CA GLN A 82 20.83 -1.24 7.21
C GLN A 82 19.78 -0.73 8.20
N GLN A 83 19.86 0.55 8.58
CA GLN A 83 18.87 1.17 9.45
C GLN A 83 17.55 1.36 8.69
N LEU A 84 17.62 1.83 7.45
CA LEU A 84 16.44 2.02 6.61
C LEU A 84 15.66 0.70 6.39
N VAL A 85 16.35 -0.43 6.15
CA VAL A 85 15.70 -1.75 6.10
C VAL A 85 14.98 -2.06 7.41
N SER A 86 15.63 -1.79 8.55
CA SER A 86 15.06 -2.01 9.88
C SER A 86 13.79 -1.18 10.09
N ASP A 87 13.82 0.09 9.69
CA ASP A 87 12.72 1.03 9.87
C ASP A 87 11.53 0.62 8.99
N ILE A 88 11.79 0.26 7.72
CA ILE A 88 10.77 -0.27 6.81
C ILE A 88 10.13 -1.54 7.38
N CYS A 89 10.93 -2.49 7.87
CA CYS A 89 10.40 -3.71 8.49
C CYS A 89 9.55 -3.41 9.73
N THR A 90 9.94 -2.41 10.51
CA THR A 90 9.17 -1.97 11.68
C THR A 90 7.81 -1.40 11.27
N ILE A 91 7.76 -0.62 10.19
CA ILE A 91 6.48 -0.11 9.64
C ILE A 91 5.58 -1.28 9.20
N TYR A 92 6.13 -2.26 8.48
CA TYR A 92 5.41 -3.47 8.09
C TYR A 92 4.83 -4.21 9.31
N LEU A 93 5.63 -4.39 10.36
CA LEU A 93 5.19 -5.07 11.59
C LEU A 93 4.11 -4.27 12.34
N ASN A 94 4.21 -2.94 12.37
CA ASN A 94 3.23 -2.09 13.05
C ASN A 94 1.85 -2.06 12.37
N LEU A 95 1.83 -2.23 11.04
CA LEU A 95 0.61 -2.23 10.21
C LEU A 95 0.13 -3.65 9.86
N GLY A 96 0.97 -4.67 10.09
CA GLY A 96 0.70 -6.05 9.71
C GLY A 96 -0.42 -6.75 10.49
N ASP A 97 -0.88 -6.15 11.59
CA ASP A 97 -2.08 -6.63 12.29
C ASP A 97 -3.35 -6.38 11.48
N GLU A 98 -3.36 -5.34 10.65
CA GLU A 98 -4.52 -4.90 9.87
C GLU A 98 -4.69 -5.74 8.60
N GLU A 99 -5.81 -6.47 8.50
CA GLU A 99 -6.07 -7.39 7.39
C GLU A 99 -6.07 -6.69 6.03
N ASN A 100 -6.63 -5.48 5.96
CA ASN A 100 -6.65 -4.67 4.74
C ASN A 100 -5.24 -4.31 4.27
N PHE A 101 -4.32 -4.05 5.20
CA PHE A 101 -2.92 -3.81 4.86
C PHE A 101 -2.29 -5.07 4.25
N CYS A 102 -2.42 -6.23 4.93
CA CYS A 102 -1.92 -7.51 4.42
C CYS A 102 -2.47 -7.87 3.04
N ALA A 103 -3.76 -7.63 2.79
CA ALA A 103 -4.40 -7.87 1.50
C ALA A 103 -3.99 -6.88 0.40
N THR A 104 -3.47 -5.70 0.77
CA THR A 104 -3.06 -4.66 -0.19
C THR A 104 -1.58 -4.79 -0.58
N VAL A 105 -0.72 -5.33 0.31
CA VAL A 105 0.71 -5.56 0.03
C VAL A 105 0.99 -6.27 -1.31
N PRO A 106 0.32 -7.39 -1.65
CA PRO A 106 0.59 -8.11 -2.88
C PRO A 106 0.05 -7.44 -4.15
N LYS A 107 -0.87 -6.46 -4.01
CA LYS A 107 -1.45 -5.73 -5.16
C LYS A 107 -0.42 -4.88 -5.90
N ASP A 108 0.70 -4.58 -5.26
CA ASP A 108 1.81 -3.86 -5.88
C ASP A 108 2.65 -4.78 -6.78
N GLY A 109 2.13 -5.11 -7.97
CA GLY A 109 2.80 -6.00 -8.93
C GLY A 109 4.15 -5.50 -9.48
N ARG A 110 4.54 -4.25 -9.19
CA ARG A 110 5.82 -3.68 -9.64
C ARG A 110 6.99 -4.03 -8.74
N SER A 111 6.78 -4.04 -7.42
CA SER A 111 7.87 -4.19 -6.46
C SER A 111 7.69 -5.38 -5.52
N TYR A 112 6.45 -5.79 -5.23
CA TYR A 112 6.20 -6.97 -4.41
C TYR A 112 6.61 -8.28 -5.11
N SER A 113 7.09 -9.24 -4.31
CA SER A 113 7.14 -10.66 -4.65
C SER A 113 7.25 -11.48 -3.37
N ALA A 114 6.78 -12.73 -3.34
CA ALA A 114 6.98 -13.61 -2.18
C ALA A 114 8.48 -13.80 -1.84
N ALA A 115 9.33 -13.78 -2.87
CA ALA A 115 10.78 -13.85 -2.72
C ALA A 115 11.36 -12.60 -2.01
N LEU A 116 10.77 -11.41 -2.20
CA LEU A 116 11.22 -10.17 -1.55
C LEU A 116 11.21 -10.30 -0.02
N PHE A 117 10.12 -10.84 0.54
CA PHE A 117 9.96 -10.99 1.98
C PHE A 117 10.90 -12.08 2.51
N SER A 118 11.04 -13.20 1.79
CA SER A 118 12.02 -14.25 2.09
C SER A 118 13.47 -13.72 2.09
N GLN A 119 13.82 -12.85 1.14
CA GLN A 119 15.12 -12.20 1.06
C GLN A 119 15.32 -11.21 2.21
N THR A 120 14.27 -10.47 2.57
CA THR A 120 14.29 -9.52 3.70
C THR A 120 14.64 -10.22 5.02
N VAL A 121 14.01 -11.37 5.31
CA VAL A 121 14.35 -12.21 6.48
C VAL A 121 15.83 -12.60 6.49
N ARG A 122 16.41 -12.95 5.33
CA ARG A 122 17.85 -13.27 5.20
C ARG A 122 18.72 -12.05 5.44
N VAL A 123 18.32 -10.87 4.94
CA VAL A 123 19.04 -9.61 5.16
C VAL A 123 19.02 -9.23 6.64
N LEU A 124 17.87 -9.28 7.31
CA LEU A 124 17.74 -8.99 8.75
C LEU A 124 18.69 -9.85 9.60
N LYS A 125 18.85 -11.14 9.24
CA LYS A 125 19.85 -12.03 9.85
C LYS A 125 21.29 -11.55 9.60
N LYS A 126 21.62 -11.18 8.35
CA LYS A 126 22.97 -10.70 7.98
C LYS A 126 23.37 -9.40 8.67
N ILE A 127 22.42 -8.48 8.87
CA ILE A 127 22.66 -7.20 9.57
C ILE A 127 22.46 -7.32 11.10
N ASN A 128 22.38 -8.55 11.62
CA ASN A 128 22.32 -8.88 13.04
C ASN A 128 21.18 -8.18 13.82
N LYS A 129 19.97 -8.14 13.23
CA LYS A 129 18.78 -7.61 13.93
C LYS A 129 18.27 -8.60 14.97
N PRO A 130 17.52 -8.12 15.99
CA PRO A 130 16.94 -8.97 17.03
C PRO A 130 16.13 -10.16 16.48
N GLY A 131 16.26 -11.33 17.12
CA GLY A 131 15.65 -12.58 16.65
C GLY A 131 14.12 -12.55 16.66
N ASP A 132 13.52 -11.84 17.61
CA ASP A 132 12.09 -11.57 17.70
C ASP A 132 11.57 -10.80 16.48
N MET A 133 12.27 -9.75 16.05
CA MET A 133 11.92 -9.01 14.82
C MET A 133 11.99 -9.91 13.58
N ILE A 134 13.02 -10.76 13.48
CA ILE A 134 13.19 -11.68 12.36
C ILE A 134 12.04 -12.70 12.31
N VAL A 135 11.66 -13.27 13.45
CA VAL A 135 10.53 -14.20 13.57
C VAL A 135 9.22 -13.50 13.24
N ALA A 136 8.96 -12.32 13.82
CA ALA A 136 7.75 -11.55 13.57
C ALA A 136 7.57 -11.21 12.08
N PHE A 137 8.66 -10.82 11.41
CA PHE A 137 8.60 -10.52 9.98
C PHE A 137 8.36 -11.78 9.13
N GLY A 138 8.91 -12.93 9.54
CA GLY A 138 8.60 -14.22 8.92
C GLY A 138 7.10 -14.55 9.03
N LEU A 139 6.52 -14.41 10.22
CA LEU A 139 5.08 -14.64 10.45
C LEU A 139 4.21 -13.68 9.62
N LEU A 140 4.62 -12.41 9.50
CA LEU A 140 3.93 -11.46 8.62
C LEU A 140 4.00 -11.89 7.15
N ALA A 141 5.14 -12.37 6.68
CA ALA A 141 5.28 -12.90 5.32
C ALA A 141 4.33 -14.09 5.08
N ASP A 142 4.22 -14.99 6.05
CA ASP A 142 3.30 -16.14 6.00
C ASP A 142 1.84 -15.69 6.01
N LYS A 143 1.49 -14.63 6.76
CA LYS A 143 0.15 -14.02 6.76
C LYS A 143 -0.20 -13.39 5.41
N ILE A 144 0.76 -12.73 4.75
CA ILE A 144 0.54 -12.06 3.44
C ILE A 144 0.45 -13.08 2.29
N LYS A 145 1.19 -14.19 2.37
CA LYS A 145 1.25 -15.21 1.33
C LYS A 145 -0.12 -15.67 0.80
N PRO A 146 -1.12 -16.06 1.61
CA PRO A 146 -2.42 -16.48 1.10
C PRO A 146 -3.17 -15.38 0.34
N HIS A 147 -2.95 -14.09 0.67
CA HIS A 147 -3.51 -12.99 -0.11
C HIS A 147 -2.85 -12.89 -1.50
N ALA A 148 -1.54 -13.08 -1.57
CA ALA A 148 -0.81 -13.09 -2.83
C ALA A 148 -1.25 -14.28 -3.70
N ASP A 149 -1.35 -15.48 -3.12
CA ASP A 149 -1.80 -16.69 -3.83
C ASP A 149 -3.23 -16.50 -4.36
N ARG A 150 -4.13 -15.92 -3.57
CA ARG A 150 -5.51 -15.62 -4.01
C ARG A 150 -5.54 -14.57 -5.13
N GLN A 151 -4.75 -13.51 -5.02
CA GLN A 151 -4.67 -12.49 -6.07
C GLN A 151 -4.16 -13.09 -7.39
N GLN A 152 -3.12 -13.91 -7.33
CA GLN A 152 -2.61 -14.59 -8.53
C GLN A 152 -3.67 -15.52 -9.14
N GLN A 153 -4.39 -16.28 -8.32
CA GLN A 153 -5.50 -17.11 -8.80
C GLN A 153 -6.62 -16.28 -9.43
N GLU A 154 -6.96 -15.12 -8.86
CA GLU A 154 -7.92 -14.18 -9.43
C GLU A 154 -7.44 -13.68 -10.79
N GLU A 155 -6.20 -13.22 -10.90
CA GLU A 155 -5.58 -12.78 -12.17
C GLU A 155 -5.58 -13.90 -13.22
N GLU A 156 -5.21 -15.13 -12.86
CA GLU A 156 -5.27 -16.30 -13.73
C GLU A 156 -6.71 -16.65 -14.14
N THR A 157 -7.69 -16.41 -13.28
CA THR A 157 -9.12 -16.61 -13.61
C THR A 157 -9.55 -15.67 -14.72
N TYR A 158 -9.08 -14.42 -14.67
CA TYR A 158 -9.52 -13.36 -15.55
C TYR A 158 -8.69 -13.29 -16.85
N ALA A 159 -7.69 -14.16 -17.00
CA ALA A 159 -6.85 -14.21 -18.20
C ALA A 159 -7.66 -14.50 -19.49
N ASP A 160 -8.77 -15.26 -19.36
CA ASP A 160 -9.67 -15.59 -20.47
C ASP A 160 -10.91 -14.67 -20.53
N ALA A 161 -10.90 -13.55 -19.81
CA ALA A 161 -12.01 -12.60 -19.86
C ALA A 161 -12.15 -11.99 -21.27
N PRO A 162 -13.37 -11.84 -21.80
CA PRO A 162 -13.63 -11.11 -23.03
C PRO A 162 -13.04 -9.70 -22.99
N ASP A 163 -12.47 -9.23 -24.11
CA ASP A 163 -11.86 -7.90 -24.22
C ASP A 163 -12.82 -6.77 -23.81
N GLU A 164 -14.12 -6.93 -24.05
CA GLU A 164 -15.18 -5.99 -23.66
C GLU A 164 -15.34 -5.81 -22.14
N PHE A 165 -14.85 -6.75 -21.33
CA PHE A 165 -14.86 -6.67 -19.87
C PHE A 165 -13.58 -6.06 -19.30
N LEU A 166 -12.56 -5.88 -20.14
CA LEU A 166 -11.26 -5.35 -19.74
C LEU A 166 -11.25 -3.82 -19.86
N ASP A 167 -10.65 -3.17 -18.86
CA ASP A 167 -10.38 -1.75 -18.89
C ASP A 167 -9.40 -1.45 -20.05
N PRO A 168 -9.73 -0.54 -20.97
CA PRO A 168 -8.91 -0.28 -22.16
C PRO A 168 -7.56 0.40 -21.86
N ILE A 169 -7.33 0.92 -20.65
CA ILE A 169 -6.07 1.54 -20.21
C ILE A 169 -5.26 0.55 -19.38
N MET A 170 -5.91 -0.11 -18.43
CA MET A 170 -5.24 -1.01 -17.48
C MET A 170 -5.13 -2.46 -17.98
N SER A 171 -5.93 -2.83 -18.98
CA SER A 171 -6.08 -4.21 -19.49
C SER A 171 -6.41 -5.22 -18.39
N THR A 172 -7.18 -4.78 -17.39
CA THR A 172 -7.65 -5.59 -16.26
C THR A 172 -9.17 -5.63 -16.25
N LEU A 173 -9.76 -6.70 -15.73
CA LEU A 173 -11.21 -6.80 -15.58
C LEU A 173 -11.79 -5.58 -14.84
N MET A 174 -12.81 -4.95 -15.42
CA MET A 174 -13.51 -3.81 -14.80
C MET A 174 -14.39 -4.30 -13.64
N LEU A 175 -14.26 -3.67 -12.47
CA LEU A 175 -15.08 -3.98 -11.29
C LEU A 175 -16.27 -3.03 -11.17
N ASP A 176 -16.07 -1.78 -11.56
CA ASP A 176 -17.11 -0.76 -11.62
C ASP A 176 -17.05 -0.01 -12.95
N PRO A 177 -17.56 -0.63 -14.04
CA PRO A 177 -17.50 -0.05 -15.37
C PRO A 177 -18.33 1.24 -15.45
N VAL A 178 -17.73 2.30 -15.97
CA VAL A 178 -18.35 3.61 -16.14
C VAL A 178 -18.15 4.14 -17.56
N LEU A 179 -19.19 4.76 -18.10
CA LEU A 179 -19.21 5.31 -19.44
C LEU A 179 -18.73 6.76 -19.44
N LEU A 180 -17.76 7.05 -20.29
CA LEU A 180 -17.28 8.39 -20.57
C LEU A 180 -18.17 9.05 -21.63
N PRO A 181 -18.78 10.22 -21.37
CA PRO A 181 -19.83 10.77 -22.23
C PRO A 181 -19.31 11.25 -23.61
N SER A 182 -18.07 11.72 -23.70
CA SER A 182 -17.53 12.30 -24.93
C SER A 182 -17.00 11.22 -25.89
N SER A 183 -16.25 10.25 -25.37
CA SER A 183 -15.70 9.15 -26.18
C SER A 183 -16.66 7.96 -26.33
N SER A 184 -17.70 7.88 -25.48
CA SER A 184 -18.56 6.70 -25.34
C SER A 184 -17.79 5.41 -25.02
N VAL A 185 -16.57 5.54 -24.46
CA VAL A 185 -15.75 4.42 -24.02
C VAL A 185 -16.10 4.08 -22.57
N THR A 186 -16.14 2.80 -22.24
CA THR A 186 -16.29 2.33 -20.86
C THR A 186 -14.93 2.02 -20.26
N VAL A 187 -14.70 2.48 -19.02
CA VAL A 187 -13.47 2.27 -18.25
C VAL A 187 -13.83 1.92 -16.82
N ASP A 188 -12.90 1.41 -16.01
CA ASP A 188 -13.14 1.23 -14.59
C ASP A 188 -13.16 2.58 -13.86
N ARG A 189 -14.08 2.75 -12.90
CA ARG A 189 -14.19 4.00 -12.12
C ARG A 189 -12.88 4.40 -11.46
N SER A 190 -12.11 3.43 -10.94
CA SER A 190 -10.84 3.73 -10.27
C SER A 190 -9.79 4.23 -11.26
N THR A 191 -9.80 3.72 -12.50
CA THR A 191 -8.92 4.15 -13.59
C THR A 191 -9.17 5.61 -13.95
N ILE A 192 -10.41 5.98 -14.26
CA ILE A 192 -10.73 7.35 -14.64
C ILE A 192 -10.59 8.33 -13.46
N ALA A 193 -10.95 7.93 -12.24
CA ALA A 193 -10.74 8.76 -11.06
C ALA A 193 -9.25 9.10 -10.90
N ARG A 194 -8.36 8.14 -11.11
CA ARG A 194 -6.91 8.35 -11.05
C ARG A 194 -6.41 9.29 -12.15
N HIS A 195 -6.92 9.17 -13.37
CA HIS A 195 -6.60 10.08 -14.46
C HIS A 195 -6.99 11.54 -14.13
N LEU A 196 -8.22 11.73 -13.64
CA LEU A 196 -8.77 13.04 -13.31
C LEU A 196 -8.10 13.74 -12.10
N LEU A 197 -7.33 13.02 -11.29
CA LEU A 197 -6.46 13.63 -10.27
C LEU A 197 -5.26 14.37 -10.88
N SER A 198 -4.88 14.03 -12.11
CA SER A 198 -3.74 14.63 -12.82
C SER A 198 -4.18 15.54 -13.97
N ASP A 199 -5.18 15.12 -14.75
CA ASP A 199 -5.65 15.83 -15.94
C ASP A 199 -7.18 15.74 -16.03
N GLN A 200 -7.88 16.88 -16.12
CA GLN A 200 -9.35 16.94 -16.17
C GLN A 200 -9.90 16.78 -17.60
N THR A 201 -9.45 15.73 -18.28
CA THR A 201 -9.86 15.42 -19.65
C THR A 201 -10.24 13.95 -19.82
N ASP A 202 -10.90 13.63 -20.93
CA ASP A 202 -11.11 12.26 -21.38
C ASP A 202 -9.79 11.71 -21.98
N PRO A 203 -9.28 10.57 -21.50
CA PRO A 203 -7.97 10.05 -21.93
C PRO A 203 -7.91 9.62 -23.40
N PHE A 204 -9.04 9.43 -24.08
CA PHE A 204 -9.12 8.94 -25.47
C PHE A 204 -9.24 10.08 -26.50
N ASN A 205 -9.97 11.15 -26.16
CA ASN A 205 -10.23 12.27 -27.09
C ASN A 205 -9.78 13.64 -26.57
N ARG A 206 -9.29 13.73 -25.33
CA ARG A 206 -8.82 14.95 -24.65
C ARG A 206 -9.88 16.04 -24.46
N SER A 207 -11.16 15.70 -24.55
CA SER A 207 -12.25 16.63 -24.23
C SER A 207 -12.30 16.89 -22.72
N PRO A 208 -12.70 18.09 -22.26
CA PRO A 208 -12.87 18.35 -20.83
C PRO A 208 -13.83 17.35 -20.18
N LEU A 209 -13.43 16.80 -19.03
CA LEU A 209 -14.22 15.78 -18.33
C LEU A 209 -14.10 15.96 -16.82
N THR A 210 -15.21 15.78 -16.11
CA THR A 210 -15.28 15.81 -14.65
C THR A 210 -16.02 14.59 -14.11
N MET A 211 -15.76 14.21 -12.85
CA MET A 211 -16.31 12.97 -12.26
C MET A 211 -17.84 12.93 -12.20
N ASP A 212 -18.50 14.07 -12.12
CA ASP A 212 -19.96 14.22 -12.09
C ASP A 212 -20.64 13.92 -13.44
N GLN A 213 -19.89 14.01 -14.55
CA GLN A 213 -20.42 13.72 -15.88
C GLN A 213 -20.41 12.22 -16.22
N ILE A 214 -19.66 11.44 -15.44
CA ILE A 214 -19.42 10.01 -15.66
C ILE A 214 -20.64 9.21 -15.19
N ARG A 215 -21.14 8.31 -16.05
CA ARG A 215 -22.32 7.49 -15.75
C ARG A 215 -21.94 6.03 -15.52
N PRO A 216 -22.52 5.34 -14.53
CA PRO A 216 -22.35 3.88 -14.38
C PRO A 216 -22.83 3.14 -15.63
N ASN A 217 -22.08 2.14 -16.07
CA ASN A 217 -22.51 1.19 -17.11
C ASN A 217 -23.05 -0.08 -16.43
N GLU A 218 -24.28 0.02 -15.92
CA GLU A 218 -24.92 -1.06 -15.15
C GLU A 218 -25.12 -2.33 -15.99
N GLU A 219 -25.39 -2.20 -17.29
CA GLU A 219 -25.57 -3.35 -18.18
C GLU A 219 -24.28 -4.18 -18.29
N LEU A 220 -23.16 -3.52 -18.60
CA LEU A 220 -21.86 -4.20 -18.67
C LEU A 220 -21.47 -4.79 -17.31
N LYS A 221 -21.76 -4.07 -16.22
CA LYS A 221 -21.52 -4.57 -14.86
C LYS A 221 -22.26 -5.89 -14.60
N GLN A 222 -23.52 -5.98 -15.02
CA GLN A 222 -24.29 -7.23 -14.88
C GLN A 222 -23.72 -8.36 -15.74
N GLN A 223 -23.28 -8.07 -16.96
CA GLN A 223 -22.64 -9.08 -17.83
C GLN A 223 -21.35 -9.62 -17.21
N ILE A 224 -20.49 -8.73 -16.68
CA ILE A 224 -19.26 -9.10 -15.98
C ILE A 224 -19.57 -9.98 -14.76
N LEU A 225 -20.55 -9.59 -13.95
CA LEU A 225 -20.94 -10.37 -12.76
C LEU A 225 -21.46 -11.76 -13.13
N GLN A 226 -22.30 -11.87 -14.16
CA GLN A 226 -22.80 -13.17 -14.64
C GLN A 226 -21.67 -14.07 -15.16
N TRP A 227 -20.72 -13.48 -15.89
CA TRP A 227 -19.55 -14.18 -16.36
C TRP A 227 -18.68 -14.70 -15.20
N LEU A 228 -18.43 -13.86 -14.19
CA LEU A 228 -17.71 -14.23 -12.98
C LEU A 228 -18.39 -15.39 -12.22
N ASP A 229 -19.71 -15.32 -12.04
CA ASP A 229 -20.47 -16.35 -11.34
C ASP A 229 -20.43 -17.69 -12.09
N LYS A 230 -20.55 -17.67 -13.42
CA LYS A 230 -20.43 -18.86 -14.26
C LYS A 230 -19.05 -19.50 -14.13
N HIS A 231 -17.98 -18.72 -14.25
CA HIS A 231 -16.60 -19.22 -14.11
C HIS A 231 -16.30 -19.76 -12.70
N LYS A 232 -16.89 -19.15 -11.67
CA LYS A 232 -16.79 -19.63 -10.29
C LYS A 232 -17.50 -20.98 -10.11
N LEU A 233 -18.70 -21.14 -10.67
CA LEU A 233 -19.47 -22.40 -10.64
C LEU A 233 -18.75 -23.53 -11.39
N GLU A 234 -18.20 -23.26 -12.57
CA GLU A 234 -17.45 -24.24 -13.37
C GLU A 234 -16.24 -24.77 -12.60
N ARG A 235 -15.49 -23.90 -11.91
CA ARG A 235 -14.36 -24.32 -11.08
C ARG A 235 -14.76 -25.14 -9.85
N GLN A 236 -15.88 -24.84 -9.23
CA GLN A 236 -16.40 -25.64 -8.12
C GLN A 236 -16.84 -27.04 -8.57
N GLN A 237 -17.31 -27.17 -9.80
CA GLN A 237 -17.71 -28.47 -10.39
C GLN A 237 -16.53 -29.28 -10.93
N LEU A 238 -15.45 -28.63 -11.38
CA LEU A 238 -14.26 -29.31 -11.91
C LEU A 238 -13.36 -29.92 -10.84
N GLY A 239 -13.47 -29.51 -9.57
CA GLY A 239 -12.64 -30.04 -8.47
C GLY A 239 -11.13 -29.78 -8.66
N PRO A 240 -10.29 -29.95 -7.63
CA PRO A 240 -8.84 -29.86 -7.83
C PRO A 240 -8.41 -31.11 -8.62
N SER A 241 -8.14 -30.95 -9.91
CA SER A 241 -7.33 -31.91 -10.66
C SER A 241 -5.99 -32.02 -9.92
N GLY A 242 -5.72 -33.19 -9.35
CA GLY A 242 -4.60 -33.46 -8.45
C GLY A 242 -3.22 -33.37 -9.06
#